data_AF-A0A9N9TZ17-F1
#
_entry.id   AF-A0A9N9TZ17-F1
#
_cell.length_a   1.000
_cell.length_b   1.000
_cell.length_c   1.000
_cell.angle_alpha   90.00
_cell.angle_beta   90.00
_cell.angle_gamma   90.00
#
_symmetry.space_group_name_H-M   'P 1'
#
loop_
_entity.id
_entity.type
_entity.pdbx_description
1 polymer ?
#
loop_
_entity_poly.entity_id
_entity_poly.type
_entity_poly.pdbx_seq_one_letter_code
_entity_poly.pdbx_strand_id
1 'polypeptide(L)'
;MSFWSESSDSVPIMEMRKSSSPVLSQLLQSSEYSDFTLVCQGQEFHLHKNVVCVQSPMINAALRGDFKESKTNRVNADQFDPLIMQCVVDFWYKENYRPHRPTTVKKEPRRTEKQTDPAKSEVKKSKKNPSVPKIEIESYLHHVRVNAAADYYQVTKLKELSRAKLQHLLRSHWHLEMFPTLVQTIHGMTGDEEVYNLLALFAVRHMNEITELPEVAELDWGSEFTLRVLRCCGRNMSLLSSGLRKSHDDCARQAQILDNIDRSCWRRQTVATLITFDVAAVEIFFQISITGVTMTIV
;
A
#
# COMPACT_ATOMS: atom_id res chain seq x y z
N MET A 1 7.67 -8.19 -17.40
CA MET A 1 6.42 -8.12 -16.61
C MET A 1 6.82 -7.96 -15.15
N SER A 2 6.47 -6.83 -14.55
CA SER A 2 6.92 -6.39 -13.22
C SER A 2 6.28 -7.22 -12.11
N PHE A 3 7.13 -7.87 -11.30
CA PHE A 3 6.80 -8.75 -10.16
C PHE A 3 5.89 -8.13 -9.08
N TRP A 4 5.72 -6.81 -9.07
CA TRP A 4 4.81 -6.15 -8.13
C TRP A 4 3.32 -6.37 -8.45
N SER A 5 3.01 -7.00 -9.59
CA SER A 5 1.63 -7.14 -10.08
C SER A 5 0.85 -8.35 -9.55
N GLU A 6 1.48 -9.35 -8.92
CA GLU A 6 0.79 -10.64 -8.68
C GLU A 6 0.74 -11.11 -7.23
N SER A 7 1.65 -10.64 -6.35
CA SER A 7 1.62 -11.05 -4.93
C SER A 7 1.20 -9.94 -3.96
N SER A 8 1.01 -8.70 -4.44
CA SER A 8 0.55 -7.54 -3.63
C SER A 8 -0.67 -6.82 -4.21
N ASP A 9 -1.16 -7.25 -5.38
CA ASP A 9 -2.36 -6.69 -6.03
C ASP A 9 -3.62 -7.54 -5.79
N SER A 10 -3.48 -8.63 -5.03
CA SER A 10 -4.55 -9.51 -4.60
C SER A 10 -4.71 -9.55 -3.08
N VAL A 11 -4.40 -8.44 -2.39
CA VAL A 11 -5.37 -8.04 -1.36
C VAL A 11 -6.54 -7.56 -2.22
N PRO A 12 -7.74 -8.16 -2.13
CA PRO A 12 -8.88 -7.62 -2.82
C PRO A 12 -8.83 -6.12 -2.55
N ILE A 13 -8.93 -5.28 -3.59
CA ILE A 13 -9.58 -4.00 -3.36
C ILE A 13 -10.88 -4.47 -2.73
N MET A 14 -10.95 -4.42 -1.40
CA MET A 14 -12.17 -4.60 -0.67
C MET A 14 -12.90 -3.40 -1.23
N GLU A 15 -13.68 -3.64 -2.29
CA GLU A 15 -14.62 -2.69 -2.86
C GLU A 15 -15.12 -1.98 -1.63
N MET A 16 -14.86 -0.67 -1.53
CA MET A 16 -15.31 0.10 -0.39
C MET A 16 -16.81 -0.16 -0.31
N ARG A 17 -17.20 -1.14 0.51
CA ARG A 17 -18.48 -1.82 0.36
C ARG A 17 -19.47 -0.75 0.69
N LYS A 18 -20.22 -0.32 -0.32
CA LYS A 18 -21.07 0.86 -0.23
C LYS A 18 -22.35 0.58 0.57
N SER A 19 -22.35 -0.44 1.41
CA SER A 19 -23.51 -0.89 2.18
C SER A 19 -23.31 -0.61 3.67
N SER A 20 -23.11 0.65 4.04
CA SER A 20 -23.39 1.05 5.42
C SER A 20 -24.89 0.87 5.67
N SER A 21 -25.28 0.07 6.66
CA SER A 21 -26.69 -0.09 7.01
C SER A 21 -27.27 1.26 7.47
N PRO A 22 -28.29 1.82 6.79
CA PRO A 22 -28.89 3.08 7.21
C PRO A 22 -29.56 2.95 8.58
N VAL A 23 -30.10 1.76 8.88
CA VAL A 23 -30.71 1.44 10.18
C VAL A 23 -29.69 1.51 11.31
N LEU A 24 -28.52 0.86 11.17
CA LEU A 24 -27.46 0.93 12.18
C LEU A 24 -26.94 2.36 12.34
N SER A 25 -26.80 3.09 11.24
CA SER A 25 -26.38 4.50 11.29
C SER A 25 -27.37 5.37 12.04
N GLN A 26 -28.67 5.13 11.88
CA GLN A 26 -29.73 5.82 12.61
C GLN A 26 -29.71 5.49 14.11
N LEU A 27 -29.53 4.22 14.48
CA LEU A 27 -29.41 3.81 15.89
C LEU A 27 -28.25 4.52 16.60
N LEU A 28 -27.10 4.63 15.93
CA LEU A 28 -25.96 5.38 16.49
C LEU A 28 -26.27 6.88 16.66
N GLN A 29 -27.00 7.48 15.72
CA GLN A 29 -27.34 8.90 15.78
C GLN A 29 -28.38 9.24 16.84
N SER A 30 -29.43 8.41 16.97
CA SER A 30 -30.50 8.64 17.95
C SER A 30 -30.09 8.24 19.37
N SER A 31 -29.14 7.30 19.51
CA SER A 31 -28.79 6.66 20.79
C SER A 31 -29.97 5.96 21.48
N GLU A 32 -31.10 5.77 20.79
CA GLU A 32 -32.27 5.09 21.34
C GLU A 32 -31.97 3.61 21.55
N TYR A 33 -32.41 3.04 22.68
CA TYR A 33 -32.15 1.65 23.07
C TYR A 33 -30.67 1.32 23.33
N SER A 34 -29.81 2.33 23.49
CA SER A 34 -28.43 2.10 23.94
C SER A 34 -28.41 1.49 25.33
N ASP A 35 -27.67 0.39 25.48
CA ASP A 35 -27.54 -0.39 26.71
C ASP A 35 -26.07 -0.53 27.16
N PHE A 36 -25.17 0.20 26.50
CA PHE A 36 -23.74 0.25 26.75
C PHE A 36 -23.20 1.67 26.54
N THR A 37 -22.33 2.14 27.44
CA THR A 37 -21.64 3.43 27.27
C THR A 37 -20.13 3.21 27.23
N LEU A 38 -19.48 3.71 26.18
CA LEU A 38 -18.02 3.82 26.12
C LEU A 38 -17.61 5.24 26.48
N VAL A 39 -16.66 5.40 27.41
CA VAL A 39 -16.22 6.71 27.91
C VAL A 39 -14.78 6.93 27.49
N CYS A 40 -14.49 8.05 26.84
CA CYS A 40 -13.16 8.41 26.35
C CYS A 40 -12.86 9.86 26.71
N GLN A 41 -11.95 10.10 27.64
CA GLN A 41 -11.51 11.41 28.12
C GLN A 41 -12.68 12.34 28.48
N GLY A 42 -13.72 11.79 29.13
CA GLY A 42 -14.94 12.50 29.51
C GLY A 42 -16.01 12.60 28.42
N GLN A 43 -15.72 12.22 27.17
CA GLN A 43 -16.72 12.07 26.12
C GLN A 43 -17.42 10.70 26.25
N GLU A 44 -18.76 10.71 26.27
CA GLU A 44 -19.57 9.49 26.33
C GLU A 44 -20.11 9.12 24.94
N PHE A 45 -19.97 7.85 24.58
CA PHE A 45 -20.57 7.23 23.40
C PHE A 45 -21.63 6.24 23.87
N HIS A 46 -22.89 6.51 23.57
CA HIS A 46 -24.01 5.62 23.86
C HIS A 46 -24.18 4.62 22.71
N LEU A 47 -24.01 3.33 23.02
CA LEU A 47 -23.86 2.24 22.06
C LEU A 47 -24.75 1.06 22.43
N HIS A 48 -24.84 0.10 21.51
CA HIS A 48 -25.66 -1.10 21.64
C HIS A 48 -24.76 -2.33 21.77
N LYS A 49 -24.95 -3.11 22.84
CA LYS A 49 -24.19 -4.34 23.10
C LYS A 49 -24.30 -5.33 21.96
N ASN A 50 -25.50 -5.52 21.42
CA ASN A 50 -25.74 -6.47 20.32
C ASN A 50 -25.03 -6.08 19.01
N VAL A 51 -24.64 -4.81 18.83
CA VAL A 51 -23.83 -4.35 17.70
C VAL A 51 -22.34 -4.47 18.01
N VAL A 52 -21.91 -3.98 19.18
CA VAL A 52 -20.48 -3.86 19.53
C VAL A 52 -19.86 -5.19 19.97
N CYS A 53 -20.52 -5.96 20.85
CA CYS A 53 -19.97 -7.20 21.41
C CYS A 53 -19.77 -8.29 20.34
N VAL A 54 -20.57 -8.28 19.27
CA VAL A 54 -20.41 -9.23 18.16
C VAL A 54 -19.12 -8.95 17.37
N GLN A 55 -18.67 -7.69 17.37
CA GLN A 55 -17.52 -7.24 16.57
C GLN A 55 -16.23 -7.11 17.40
N SER A 56 -16.34 -6.97 18.72
CA SER A 56 -15.19 -6.84 19.62
C SER A 56 -15.23 -7.93 20.69
N PRO A 57 -14.41 -8.99 20.55
CA PRO A 57 -14.23 -10.02 21.58
C PRO A 57 -13.80 -9.44 22.93
N MET A 58 -12.93 -8.42 22.91
CA MET A 58 -12.46 -7.73 24.11
C MET A 58 -13.62 -7.06 24.87
N ILE A 59 -14.44 -6.25 24.20
CA ILE A 59 -15.61 -5.59 24.82
C ILE A 59 -16.64 -6.61 25.25
N ASN A 60 -16.87 -7.66 24.45
CA ASN A 60 -17.78 -8.75 24.82
C ASN A 60 -17.35 -9.45 26.11
N ALA A 61 -16.05 -9.73 26.27
CA ALA A 61 -15.51 -10.30 27.50
C ALA A 61 -15.66 -9.33 28.70
N ALA A 62 -15.36 -8.04 28.50
CA ALA A 62 -15.50 -7.02 29.53
C ALA A 62 -16.95 -6.87 30.04
N LEU A 63 -17.93 -6.95 29.13
CA LEU A 63 -19.35 -6.76 29.45
C LEU A 63 -20.07 -8.05 29.89
N ARG A 64 -19.48 -9.24 29.68
CA ARG A 64 -20.04 -10.52 30.13
C ARG A 64 -19.41 -11.08 31.40
N GLY A 65 -18.17 -10.70 31.72
CA GLY A 65 -17.45 -11.21 32.88
C GLY A 65 -17.95 -10.63 34.21
N ASP A 66 -17.23 -10.92 35.29
CA ASP A 66 -17.56 -10.45 36.65
C ASP A 66 -16.91 -9.11 37.04
N PHE A 67 -16.47 -8.35 36.03
CA PHE A 67 -15.78 -7.07 36.23
C PHE A 67 -16.74 -5.91 36.49
N LYS A 68 -16.20 -4.74 36.83
CA LYS A 68 -17.02 -3.53 37.10
C LYS A 68 -17.82 -3.11 35.87
N GLU A 69 -17.26 -3.35 34.69
CA GLU A 69 -17.76 -3.00 33.37
C GLU A 69 -19.08 -3.71 33.07
N SER A 70 -19.22 -5.00 33.43
CA SER A 70 -20.46 -5.77 33.20
C SER A 70 -21.61 -5.31 34.09
N LYS A 71 -21.31 -4.84 35.31
CA LYS A 71 -22.32 -4.31 36.26
C LYS A 71 -22.78 -2.91 35.88
N THR A 72 -21.85 -2.09 35.41
CA THR A 72 -22.12 -0.67 35.08
C THR A 72 -22.53 -0.46 33.64
N ASN A 73 -22.26 -1.43 32.76
CA ASN A 73 -22.36 -1.28 31.30
C ASN A 73 -21.53 -0.11 30.78
N ARG A 74 -20.40 0.17 31.43
CA ARG A 74 -19.50 1.27 31.09
C ARG A 74 -18.09 0.74 30.90
N VAL A 75 -17.48 1.04 29.76
CA VAL A 75 -16.06 0.72 29.47
C VAL A 75 -15.30 2.02 29.24
N ASN A 76 -14.15 2.14 29.90
CA ASN A 76 -13.24 3.27 29.74
C ASN A 76 -12.27 3.03 28.57
N ALA A 77 -12.03 4.07 27.78
CA ALA A 77 -11.19 4.10 26.58
C ALA A 77 -10.17 5.26 26.60
N ASP A 78 -9.83 5.78 27.77
CA ASP A 78 -9.01 6.98 27.95
C ASP A 78 -7.57 6.84 27.42
N GLN A 79 -7.11 5.61 27.17
CA GLN A 79 -5.83 5.34 26.51
C GLN A 79 -5.80 5.76 25.02
N PHE A 80 -6.95 6.09 24.43
CA PHE A 80 -7.06 6.56 23.05
C PHE A 80 -7.61 7.99 22.99
N ASP A 81 -7.35 8.68 21.88
CA ASP A 81 -7.95 9.99 21.61
C ASP A 81 -9.44 9.83 21.24
N PRO A 82 -10.34 10.74 21.67
CA PRO A 82 -11.76 10.68 21.33
C PRO A 82 -12.04 10.66 19.82
N LEU A 83 -11.19 11.31 19.02
CA LEU A 83 -11.29 11.28 17.55
C LEU A 83 -10.98 9.90 16.96
N ILE A 84 -10.06 9.16 17.57
CA ILE A 84 -9.75 7.78 17.17
C ILE A 84 -10.90 6.86 17.60
N MET A 85 -11.41 7.05 18.82
CA MET A 85 -12.57 6.28 19.29
C MET A 85 -13.83 6.55 18.46
N GLN A 86 -14.06 7.77 17.99
CA GLN A 86 -15.13 8.06 17.04
C GLN A 86 -14.99 7.24 15.76
N CYS A 87 -13.77 7.00 15.26
CA CYS A 87 -13.54 6.17 14.07
C CYS A 87 -13.84 4.68 14.34
N VAL A 88 -13.48 4.19 15.53
CA VAL A 88 -13.82 2.82 15.96
C VAL A 88 -15.35 2.66 16.07
N VAL A 89 -16.02 3.63 16.69
CA VAL A 89 -17.48 3.66 16.82
C VAL A 89 -18.16 3.74 15.45
N ASP A 90 -17.70 4.63 14.57
CA ASP A 90 -18.21 4.72 13.20
C ASP A 90 -18.08 3.38 12.48
N PHE A 91 -16.96 2.69 12.64
CA PHE A 91 -16.76 1.38 12.05
C PHE A 91 -17.78 0.35 12.54
N TRP A 92 -18.07 0.28 13.85
CA TRP A 92 -19.03 -0.70 14.38
C TRP A 92 -20.44 -0.58 13.76
N TYR A 93 -20.85 0.60 13.32
CA TYR A 93 -22.20 0.80 12.76
C TYR A 93 -22.22 0.96 11.24
N LYS A 94 -21.12 1.42 10.64
CA LYS A 94 -21.07 1.81 9.23
C LYS A 94 -20.12 0.91 8.41
N GLU A 95 -19.40 0.00 9.06
CA GLU A 95 -18.32 -0.82 8.51
C GLU A 95 -17.22 0.01 7.83
N ASN A 96 -17.17 1.30 8.15
CA ASN A 96 -16.25 2.25 7.57
C ASN A 96 -16.05 3.43 8.52
N TYR A 97 -14.94 4.14 8.36
CA TYR A 97 -14.63 5.35 9.11
C TYR A 97 -14.00 6.38 8.17
N ARG A 98 -14.14 7.66 8.50
CA ARG A 98 -13.46 8.74 7.77
C ARG A 98 -12.41 9.35 8.68
N PRO A 99 -11.17 9.52 8.21
CA PRO A 99 -10.18 10.22 9.00
C PRO A 99 -10.69 11.64 9.29
N HIS A 100 -10.70 12.00 10.57
CA HIS A 100 -11.10 13.34 10.97
C HIS A 100 -10.02 14.30 10.48
N ARG A 101 -10.32 15.11 9.46
CA ARG A 101 -9.43 16.19 9.06
C ARG A 101 -9.49 17.25 10.16
N PRO A 102 -8.36 17.75 10.68
CA PRO A 102 -8.39 18.89 11.58
C PRO A 102 -8.96 20.08 10.79
N THR A 103 -10.26 20.32 10.95
CA THR A 103 -10.87 21.58 10.54
C THR A 103 -10.12 22.65 11.30
N THR A 104 -9.53 23.61 10.59
CA THR A 104 -9.17 24.89 11.17
C THR A 104 -10.43 25.45 11.79
N VAL A 105 -10.63 25.22 13.09
CA VAL A 105 -11.75 25.77 13.83
C VAL A 105 -11.59 27.27 13.72
N LYS A 106 -12.43 27.90 12.89
CA LYS A 106 -12.79 29.29 13.11
C LYS A 106 -13.34 29.30 14.53
N LYS A 107 -12.54 29.79 15.49
CA LYS A 107 -13.05 30.12 16.82
C LYS A 107 -14.22 31.07 16.57
N GLU A 108 -15.45 30.59 16.77
CA GLU A 108 -16.59 31.48 16.90
C GLU A 108 -16.27 32.45 18.06
N PRO A 109 -16.30 33.77 17.82
CA PRO A 109 -16.08 34.72 18.88
C PRO A 109 -17.31 34.71 19.78
N ARG A 110 -17.11 34.18 20.99
CA ARG A 110 -17.97 34.41 22.16
C ARG A 110 -18.26 35.90 22.25
N ARG A 111 -19.53 36.29 22.08
CA ARG A 111 -20.00 37.67 22.27
C ARG A 111 -19.68 38.13 23.68
N THR A 112 -18.86 39.17 23.79
CA THR A 112 -18.92 40.13 24.88
C THR A 112 -18.80 41.52 24.28
N GLU A 113 -19.84 42.31 24.47
CA GLU A 113 -19.95 43.71 24.08
C GLU A 113 -18.97 44.57 24.90
N LYS A 114 -18.24 45.48 24.21
CA LYS A 114 -18.27 46.95 24.41
C LYS A 114 -17.15 47.66 23.61
N GLN A 115 -17.58 48.66 22.80
CA GLN A 115 -17.01 50.01 22.48
C GLN A 115 -15.50 50.26 22.69
N THR A 116 -14.70 50.98 21.88
CA THR A 116 -14.89 52.02 20.83
C THR A 116 -13.52 52.36 20.19
N ASP A 117 -13.48 52.56 18.85
CA ASP A 117 -12.71 53.59 18.09
C ASP A 117 -11.16 53.57 17.87
N PRO A 118 -10.64 54.23 16.79
CA PRO A 118 -9.82 53.54 15.77
C PRO A 118 -8.44 54.18 15.49
N ALA A 119 -7.46 53.41 14.99
CA ALA A 119 -6.43 53.90 14.05
C ALA A 119 -5.50 52.79 13.49
N LYS A 120 -5.42 52.78 12.15
CA LYS A 120 -4.35 52.38 11.21
C LYS A 120 -3.09 51.66 11.76
N SER A 121 -2.74 50.53 11.13
CA SER A 121 -1.41 50.35 10.49
C SER A 121 -1.32 49.07 9.62
N GLU A 122 -1.21 49.34 8.32
CA GLU A 122 -0.27 48.74 7.36
C GLU A 122 -0.12 47.21 7.22
N VAL A 123 -0.64 46.77 6.06
CA VAL A 123 -0.35 45.52 5.37
C VAL A 123 1.15 45.38 5.08
N LYS A 124 1.79 44.35 5.64
CA LYS A 124 3.01 43.77 5.07
C LYS A 124 2.71 42.34 4.62
N LYS A 125 2.49 42.19 3.30
CA LYS A 125 2.48 40.91 2.59
C LYS A 125 3.89 40.34 2.58
N SER A 126 4.20 39.46 3.52
CA SER A 126 5.38 38.61 3.46
C SER A 126 5.01 37.30 2.77
N LYS A 127 5.46 37.16 1.52
CA LYS A 127 5.48 35.91 0.76
C LYS A 127 6.17 34.83 1.60
N LYS A 128 5.49 33.73 1.91
CA LYS A 128 6.11 32.49 2.39
C LYS A 128 5.80 31.36 1.41
N ASN A 129 6.88 30.68 1.06
CA ASN A 129 7.03 29.52 0.18
C ASN A 129 6.08 28.37 0.54
N PRO A 130 5.80 27.44 -0.39
CA PRO A 130 4.83 26.35 -0.17
C PRO A 130 5.44 25.31 0.77
N SER A 131 5.14 25.43 2.06
CA SER A 131 5.32 24.36 3.04
C SER A 131 4.33 23.24 2.72
N VAL A 132 4.82 22.01 2.60
CA VAL A 132 4.03 20.77 2.52
C VAL A 132 2.83 20.84 3.49
N PRO A 133 1.59 20.55 3.07
CA PRO A 133 0.44 20.70 3.95
C PRO A 133 0.50 19.66 5.07
N LYS A 134 0.73 20.11 6.32
CA LYS A 134 0.63 19.34 7.59
C LYS A 134 -0.57 18.37 7.67
N ILE A 135 -1.60 18.65 6.87
CA ILE A 135 -2.86 17.89 6.76
C ILE A 135 -2.61 16.45 6.29
N GLU A 136 -1.59 16.17 5.48
CA GLU A 136 -1.33 14.82 4.97
C GLU A 136 -0.59 13.93 5.96
N ILE A 137 0.38 14.48 6.71
CA ILE A 137 1.17 13.73 7.71
C ILE A 137 0.26 13.17 8.81
N GLU A 138 -0.66 14.00 9.32
CA GLU A 138 -1.65 13.59 10.31
C GLU A 138 -2.53 12.43 9.82
N SER A 139 -2.75 12.32 8.50
CA SER A 139 -3.57 11.25 7.93
C SER A 139 -2.93 9.87 8.11
N TYR A 140 -1.60 9.75 7.98
CA TYR A 140 -0.90 8.46 8.16
C TYR A 140 -0.98 7.99 9.60
N LEU A 141 -0.59 8.87 10.53
CA LEU A 141 -0.62 8.60 11.96
C LEU A 141 -2.04 8.27 12.43
N HIS A 142 -3.04 8.94 11.86
CA HIS A 142 -4.44 8.64 12.15
C HIS A 142 -4.81 7.18 11.81
N HIS A 143 -4.41 6.66 10.63
CA HIS A 143 -4.69 5.26 10.29
C HIS A 143 -3.91 4.27 11.18
N VAL A 144 -2.67 4.58 11.55
CA VAL A 144 -1.88 3.76 12.50
C VAL A 144 -2.56 3.74 13.87
N ARG A 145 -3.01 4.88 14.39
CA ARG A 145 -3.73 4.98 15.67
C ARG A 145 -5.07 4.25 15.66
N VAL A 146 -5.82 4.32 14.57
CA VAL A 146 -7.06 3.53 14.42
C VAL A 146 -6.75 2.04 14.38
N ASN A 147 -5.65 1.63 13.71
CA ASN A 147 -5.21 0.24 13.70
C ASN A 147 -4.83 -0.25 15.11
N ALA A 148 -4.08 0.55 15.87
CA ALA A 148 -3.74 0.29 17.27
C ALA A 148 -4.99 0.10 18.15
N ALA A 149 -5.98 1.00 18.03
CA ALA A 149 -7.24 0.87 18.75
C ALA A 149 -8.01 -0.39 18.33
N ALA A 150 -8.02 -0.71 17.03
CA ALA A 150 -8.64 -1.92 16.51
C ALA A 150 -7.96 -3.20 17.04
N ASP A 151 -6.64 -3.18 17.19
CA ASP A 151 -5.87 -4.28 17.77
C ASP A 151 -6.20 -4.48 19.25
N TYR A 152 -6.21 -3.39 20.02
CA TYR A 152 -6.58 -3.41 21.44
C TYR A 152 -8.00 -3.96 21.68
N TYR A 153 -8.98 -3.48 20.91
CA TYR A 153 -10.37 -3.95 20.99
C TYR A 153 -10.63 -5.25 20.22
N GLN A 154 -9.59 -5.84 19.62
CA GLN A 154 -9.65 -7.10 18.85
C GLN A 154 -10.67 -7.08 17.70
N VAL A 155 -10.78 -5.96 17.00
CA VAL A 155 -11.67 -5.76 15.85
C VAL A 155 -10.92 -6.02 14.54
N THR A 156 -10.79 -7.29 14.16
CA THR A 156 -9.97 -7.74 13.01
C THR A 156 -10.29 -7.00 11.71
N LYS A 157 -11.57 -6.85 11.36
CA LYS A 157 -11.98 -6.15 10.13
C LYS A 157 -11.57 -4.67 10.11
N LEU A 158 -11.51 -4.02 11.28
CA LEU A 158 -11.04 -2.63 11.38
C LEU A 158 -9.51 -2.55 11.27
N LYS A 159 -8.77 -3.52 11.82
CA LYS A 159 -7.32 -3.64 11.58
C LYS A 159 -7.02 -3.73 10.08
N GLU A 160 -7.73 -4.61 9.38
CA GLU A 160 -7.60 -4.79 7.93
C GLU A 160 -7.95 -3.52 7.16
N LEU A 161 -9.07 -2.87 7.48
CA LEU A 161 -9.50 -1.64 6.81
C LEU A 161 -8.53 -0.49 7.04
N SER A 162 -8.06 -0.30 8.28
CA SER A 162 -7.11 0.77 8.61
C SER A 162 -5.76 0.57 7.92
N ARG A 163 -5.27 -0.67 7.88
CA ARG A 163 -4.07 -1.05 7.12
C ARG A 163 -4.25 -0.82 5.61
N ALA A 164 -5.40 -1.20 5.04
CA ALA A 164 -5.68 -0.98 3.63
C ALA A 164 -5.71 0.51 3.26
N LYS A 165 -6.29 1.36 4.11
CA LYS A 165 -6.27 2.82 3.93
C LYS A 165 -4.86 3.39 4.07
N LEU A 166 -4.08 2.94 5.04
CA LEU A 166 -2.68 3.33 5.19
C LEU A 166 -1.86 2.95 3.96
N GLN A 167 -1.99 1.71 3.49
CA GLN A 167 -1.35 1.22 2.28
C GLN A 167 -1.72 2.07 1.06
N HIS A 168 -3.00 2.41 0.90
CA HIS A 168 -3.44 3.27 -0.20
C HIS A 168 -2.80 4.66 -0.15
N LEU A 169 -2.71 5.28 1.04
CA LEU A 169 -2.02 6.55 1.21
C LEU A 169 -0.53 6.45 0.86
N LEU A 170 0.17 5.45 1.41
CA LEU A 170 1.60 5.23 1.13
C LEU A 170 1.87 4.98 -0.36
N ARG A 171 0.98 4.26 -1.07
CA ARG A 171 1.08 4.05 -2.52
C ARG A 171 0.85 5.33 -3.31
N SER A 172 -0.05 6.20 -2.85
CA SER A 172 -0.52 7.35 -3.63
C SER A 172 0.32 8.61 -3.39
N HIS A 173 0.80 8.82 -2.16
CA HIS A 173 1.45 10.07 -1.74
C HIS A 173 2.58 9.81 -0.74
N TRP A 174 3.64 9.11 -1.16
CA TRP A 174 4.81 8.90 -0.30
C TRP A 174 5.51 10.23 0.04
N HIS A 175 5.68 10.53 1.33
CA HIS A 175 6.53 11.64 1.78
C HIS A 175 7.68 11.11 2.62
N LEU A 176 8.90 11.37 2.16
CA LEU A 176 10.12 10.87 2.77
C LEU A 176 10.27 11.30 4.25
N GLU A 177 9.94 12.57 4.56
CA GLU A 177 10.07 13.17 5.90
C GLU A 177 9.17 12.50 6.96
N MET A 178 8.13 11.77 6.55
CA MET A 178 7.15 11.19 7.49
C MET A 178 7.59 9.81 8.02
N PHE A 179 8.53 9.19 7.33
CA PHE A 179 8.94 7.82 7.60
C PHE A 179 9.49 7.66 9.03
N PRO A 180 10.40 8.51 9.54
CA PRO A 180 10.90 8.39 10.91
C PRO A 180 9.79 8.46 11.96
N THR A 181 8.86 9.41 11.79
CA THR A 181 7.72 9.56 12.70
C THR A 181 6.81 8.34 12.66
N LEU A 182 6.57 7.75 11.48
CA LEU A 182 5.77 6.53 11.37
C LEU A 182 6.41 5.34 12.07
N VAL A 183 7.72 5.13 11.89
CA VAL A 183 8.45 4.02 12.54
C VAL A 183 8.45 4.16 14.06
N GLN A 184 8.62 5.39 14.58
CA GLN A 184 8.51 5.63 16.02
C GLN A 184 7.08 5.43 16.53
N THR A 185 6.08 5.85 15.74
CA THR A 185 4.68 5.76 16.15
C THR A 185 4.20 4.31 16.18
N ILE A 186 4.60 3.46 15.23
CA ILE A 186 4.18 2.04 15.31
C ILE A 186 4.80 1.34 16.53
N HIS A 187 5.98 1.79 16.98
CA HIS A 187 6.67 1.18 18.11
C HIS A 187 5.84 1.32 19.40
N GLY A 188 5.34 0.19 19.91
CA GLY A 188 4.56 0.14 21.14
C GLY A 188 3.11 0.59 21.03
N MET A 189 2.63 1.05 19.86
CA MET A 189 1.23 1.44 19.68
C MET A 189 0.35 0.31 19.15
N THR A 190 0.84 -0.52 18.22
CA THR A 190 0.07 -1.62 17.62
C THR A 190 0.85 -2.92 17.68
N GLY A 191 0.18 -4.03 18.00
CA GLY A 191 0.71 -5.39 17.82
C GLY A 191 0.41 -5.96 16.44
N ASP A 192 -0.13 -5.17 15.50
CA ASP A 192 -0.42 -5.63 14.15
C ASP A 192 0.85 -5.79 13.31
N GLU A 193 1.38 -7.01 13.30
CA GLU A 193 2.55 -7.43 12.52
C GLU A 193 2.50 -7.04 11.04
N GLU A 194 1.30 -6.99 10.47
CA GLU A 194 1.10 -6.62 9.08
C GLU A 194 1.34 -5.13 8.80
N VAL A 195 1.16 -4.24 9.79
CA VAL A 195 1.53 -2.83 9.65
C VAL A 195 3.05 -2.69 9.60
N TYR A 196 3.78 -3.44 10.43
CA TYR A 196 5.25 -3.49 10.38
C TYR A 196 5.75 -4.04 9.04
N ASN A 197 5.14 -5.12 8.54
CA ASN A 197 5.49 -5.68 7.23
C ASN A 197 5.22 -4.69 6.09
N LEU A 198 4.10 -3.97 6.15
CA LEU A 198 3.75 -2.93 5.18
C LEU A 198 4.80 -1.80 5.19
N LEU A 199 5.13 -1.25 6.35
CA LEU A 199 6.11 -0.16 6.42
C LEU A 199 7.52 -0.61 6.05
N ALA A 200 7.93 -1.82 6.44
CA ALA A 200 9.21 -2.39 6.01
C ALA A 200 9.28 -2.57 4.50
N LEU A 201 8.19 -3.00 3.87
CA LEU A 201 8.10 -3.11 2.41
C LEU A 201 8.30 -1.75 1.73
N PHE A 202 7.65 -0.70 2.23
CA PHE A 202 7.81 0.65 1.70
C PHE A 202 9.20 1.23 1.98
N ALA A 203 9.78 0.92 3.14
CA ALA A 203 11.16 1.29 3.46
C ALA A 203 12.14 0.71 2.43
N VAL A 204 12.00 -0.56 2.07
CA VAL A 204 12.85 -1.19 1.03
C VAL A 204 12.60 -0.57 -0.35
N ARG A 205 11.35 -0.21 -0.67
CA ARG A 205 11.01 0.42 -1.97
C ARG A 205 11.64 1.80 -2.12
N HIS A 206 11.69 2.58 -1.05
CA HIS A 206 12.25 3.94 -1.02
C HIS A 206 13.60 3.98 -0.32
N MET A 207 14.31 2.85 -0.24
CA MET A 207 15.52 2.71 0.57
C MET A 207 16.59 3.72 0.19
N ASN A 208 16.80 3.93 -1.12
CA ASN A 208 17.78 4.89 -1.62
C ASN A 208 17.48 6.33 -1.19
N GLU A 209 16.21 6.69 -1.01
CA GLU A 209 15.81 8.02 -0.54
C GLU A 209 15.96 8.12 0.99
N ILE A 210 15.56 7.06 1.69
CA ILE A 210 15.58 6.97 3.16
C ILE A 210 17.01 7.00 3.71
N THR A 211 17.96 6.32 3.06
CA THR A 211 19.35 6.27 3.54
C THR A 211 20.09 7.60 3.44
N GLU A 212 19.60 8.52 2.61
CA GLU A 212 20.18 9.86 2.44
C GLU A 212 19.64 10.86 3.48
N LEU A 213 18.60 10.49 4.25
CA LEU A 213 18.07 11.34 5.30
C LEU A 213 18.98 11.31 6.55
N PRO A 214 19.47 12.47 7.03
CA PRO A 214 20.28 12.51 8.24
C PRO A 214 19.49 12.08 9.49
N GLU A 215 18.18 12.37 9.55
CA GLU A 215 17.32 11.99 10.67
C GLU A 215 17.16 10.47 10.82
N VAL A 216 17.37 9.73 9.74
CA VAL A 216 17.24 8.26 9.71
C VAL A 216 18.44 7.57 10.35
N ALA A 217 19.63 8.18 10.27
CA ALA A 217 20.85 7.60 10.84
C ALA A 217 20.78 7.50 12.37
N GLU A 218 20.15 8.48 13.01
CA GLU A 218 19.96 8.55 14.46
C GLU A 218 18.61 7.96 14.93
N LEU A 219 17.78 7.50 13.99
CA LEU A 219 16.48 6.93 14.30
C LEU A 219 16.67 5.57 15.00
N ASP A 220 15.99 5.36 16.12
CA ASP A 220 15.86 4.00 16.66
C ASP A 220 14.81 3.24 15.85
N TRP A 221 15.28 2.35 14.97
CA TRP A 221 14.43 1.47 14.19
C TRP A 221 13.87 0.32 15.03
N GLY A 222 14.48 -0.02 16.17
CA GLY A 222 14.22 -1.25 16.90
C GLY A 222 14.73 -2.50 16.17
N SER A 223 15.16 -3.51 16.93
CA SER A 223 15.76 -4.74 16.38
C SER A 223 14.79 -5.51 15.48
N GLU A 224 13.54 -5.66 15.90
CA GLU A 224 12.54 -6.44 15.16
C GLU A 224 12.18 -5.81 13.82
N PHE A 225 11.98 -4.49 13.77
CA PHE A 225 11.68 -3.80 12.52
C PHE A 225 12.90 -3.74 11.60
N THR A 226 14.11 -3.52 12.15
CA THR A 226 15.37 -3.65 11.39
C THR A 226 15.48 -5.02 10.71
N LEU A 227 15.23 -6.10 11.46
CA LEU A 227 15.25 -7.46 10.92
C LEU A 227 14.20 -7.66 9.82
N ARG A 228 13.02 -7.04 9.91
CA ARG A 228 12.01 -7.08 8.85
C ARG A 228 12.48 -6.40 7.58
N VAL A 229 13.04 -5.20 7.70
CA VAL A 229 13.61 -4.47 6.56
C VAL A 229 14.71 -5.30 5.91
N LEU A 230 15.63 -5.88 6.69
CA LEU A 230 16.70 -6.76 6.18
C LEU A 230 16.14 -8.00 5.48
N ARG A 231 15.14 -8.68 6.06
CA ARG A 231 14.46 -9.82 5.42
C ARG A 231 13.79 -9.40 4.11
N CYS A 232 13.15 -8.22 4.07
CA CYS A 232 12.56 -7.66 2.86
C CYS A 232 13.62 -7.36 1.79
N CYS A 233 14.77 -6.78 2.16
CA CYS A 233 15.91 -6.59 1.26
C CYS A 233 16.42 -7.92 0.70
N GLY A 234 16.63 -8.93 1.55
CA GLY A 234 17.08 -10.25 1.15
C GLY A 234 16.14 -10.91 0.13
N ARG A 235 14.83 -10.84 0.38
CA ARG A 235 13.81 -11.31 -0.58
C ARG A 235 13.88 -10.54 -1.89
N ASN A 236 13.96 -9.21 -1.84
CA ASN A 236 14.04 -8.37 -3.03
C ASN A 236 15.28 -8.68 -3.88
N MET A 237 16.46 -8.84 -3.25
CA MET A 237 17.69 -9.23 -3.94
C MET A 237 17.59 -10.62 -4.59
N SER A 238 17.02 -11.60 -3.88
CA SER A 238 16.79 -12.95 -4.43
C SER A 238 15.83 -12.94 -5.63
N LEU A 239 14.81 -12.09 -5.59
CA LEU A 239 13.87 -11.92 -6.70
C LEU A 239 14.54 -11.27 -7.91
N LEU A 240 15.29 -10.19 -7.68
CA LEU A 240 16.04 -9.51 -8.74
C LEU A 240 17.05 -10.44 -9.40
N SER A 241 17.80 -11.23 -8.62
CA SER A 241 18.76 -12.19 -9.18
C SER A 241 18.07 -13.31 -9.97
N SER A 242 16.94 -13.80 -9.48
CA SER A 242 16.14 -14.79 -10.23
C SER A 242 15.57 -14.23 -11.54
N GLY A 243 15.14 -12.96 -11.55
CA GLY A 243 14.64 -12.27 -12.74
C GLY A 243 15.74 -12.00 -13.76
N LEU A 244 16.92 -11.57 -13.31
CA LEU A 244 18.12 -11.43 -14.14
C LEU A 244 18.53 -12.75 -14.77
N ARG A 245 18.52 -13.85 -14.00
CA ARG A 245 18.83 -15.19 -14.51
C ARG A 245 17.83 -15.62 -15.58
N LYS A 246 16.53 -15.43 -15.34
CA LYS A 246 15.48 -15.72 -16.34
C LYS A 246 15.69 -14.92 -17.63
N SER A 247 15.93 -13.61 -17.51
CA SER A 247 16.19 -12.72 -18.65
C SER A 247 17.44 -13.14 -19.44
N HIS A 248 18.50 -13.52 -18.72
CA HIS A 248 19.72 -14.06 -19.33
C HIS A 248 19.47 -15.36 -20.09
N ASP A 249 18.73 -16.31 -19.48
CA ASP A 249 18.36 -17.57 -20.12
C ASP A 249 17.46 -17.36 -21.36
N ASP A 250 16.55 -16.38 -21.31
CA ASP A 250 15.73 -15.97 -22.46
C ASP A 250 16.59 -15.42 -23.60
N CYS A 251 17.55 -14.54 -23.30
CA CYS A 251 18.47 -13.99 -24.28
C CYS A 251 19.34 -15.08 -24.92
N ALA A 252 19.85 -16.02 -24.12
CA ALA A 252 20.63 -17.16 -24.60
C ALA A 252 19.79 -18.05 -25.55
N ARG A 253 18.53 -18.32 -25.21
CA ARG A 253 17.60 -19.04 -26.09
C ARG A 253 17.37 -18.31 -27.40
N GLN A 254 17.14 -16.99 -27.36
CA GLN A 254 16.94 -16.17 -28.57
C GLN A 254 18.19 -16.17 -29.46
N ALA A 255 19.38 -16.05 -28.89
CA ALA A 255 20.64 -16.12 -29.63
C ALA A 255 20.82 -17.49 -30.33
N GLN A 256 20.50 -18.59 -29.65
CA GLN A 256 20.59 -19.93 -30.23
C GLN A 256 19.57 -20.14 -31.37
N ILE A 257 18.37 -19.56 -31.26
CA ILE A 257 17.39 -19.58 -32.35
C ILE A 257 17.92 -18.82 -33.58
N LEU A 258 18.50 -17.64 -33.38
CA LEU A 258 19.07 -16.84 -34.47
C LEU A 258 20.23 -17.57 -35.18
N ASP A 259 21.13 -18.16 -34.42
CA ASP A 259 22.25 -18.96 -34.97
C ASP A 259 21.76 -20.18 -35.76
N ASN A 260 20.72 -20.86 -35.30
CA ASN A 260 20.09 -21.96 -36.03
C ASN A 260 19.43 -21.49 -37.34
N ILE A 261 18.79 -20.32 -37.34
CA ILE A 261 18.21 -19.72 -38.54
C ILE A 261 19.32 -19.36 -39.53
N ASP A 262 20.39 -18.71 -39.08
CA ASP A 262 21.51 -18.31 -39.94
C ASP A 262 22.20 -19.51 -40.59
N ARG A 263 22.51 -20.55 -39.80
CA ARG A 263 23.02 -21.83 -40.34
C ARG A 263 22.06 -22.46 -41.36
N SER A 264 20.76 -22.36 -41.12
CA SER A 264 19.74 -22.89 -42.04
C SER A 264 19.68 -22.09 -43.34
N CYS A 265 19.77 -20.77 -43.27
CA CYS A 265 19.87 -19.87 -44.43
C CYS A 265 21.14 -20.18 -45.23
N TRP A 266 22.28 -20.32 -44.55
CA TRP A 266 23.55 -20.67 -45.19
C TRP A 266 23.48 -22.03 -45.90
N ARG A 267 22.92 -23.06 -45.23
CA ARG A 267 22.69 -24.38 -45.87
C ARG A 267 21.80 -24.29 -47.10
N ARG A 268 20.69 -23.54 -47.03
CA ARG A 268 19.79 -23.34 -48.20
C ARG A 268 20.51 -22.65 -49.35
N GLN A 269 21.30 -21.62 -49.06
CA GLN A 269 22.07 -20.90 -50.08
C GLN A 269 23.10 -21.82 -50.75
N THR A 270 23.85 -22.61 -49.99
CA THR A 270 24.84 -23.55 -50.51
C THR A 270 24.22 -24.66 -51.37
N VAL A 271 23.06 -25.19 -50.95
CA VAL A 271 22.32 -26.17 -51.76
C VAL A 271 21.81 -25.53 -53.05
N ALA A 272 21.30 -24.30 -53.00
CA ALA A 272 20.85 -23.57 -54.19
C ALA A 272 22.00 -23.35 -55.19
N THR A 273 23.19 -22.93 -54.74
CA THR A 273 24.35 -22.80 -55.62
C THR A 273 24.80 -24.13 -56.20
N LEU A 274 24.87 -25.20 -55.41
CA LEU A 274 25.23 -26.53 -55.93
C LEU A 274 24.27 -27.02 -57.03
N ILE A 275 22.95 -26.84 -56.83
CA ILE A 275 21.95 -27.20 -57.84
C ILE A 275 22.16 -26.38 -59.13
N THR A 276 22.41 -25.08 -59.02
CA THR A 276 22.68 -24.26 -60.22
C THR A 276 23.95 -24.65 -60.97
N PHE A 277 25.00 -25.09 -60.25
CA PHE A 277 26.23 -25.59 -60.87
C PHE A 277 26.00 -26.90 -61.62
N ASP A 278 25.20 -27.82 -61.06
CA ASP A 278 24.91 -29.12 -61.68
C ASP A 278 24.08 -28.95 -62.97
N VAL A 279 23.06 -28.07 -62.94
CA VAL A 279 22.27 -27.73 -64.14
C VAL A 279 23.15 -27.12 -65.24
N ALA A 280 24.05 -26.20 -64.90
CA ALA A 280 24.98 -25.62 -65.86
C ALA A 280 25.97 -26.65 -66.43
N ALA A 281 26.46 -27.59 -65.60
CA ALA A 281 27.34 -28.66 -66.04
C ALA A 281 26.63 -29.62 -67.01
N VAL A 282 25.36 -29.96 -66.75
CA VAL A 282 24.53 -30.76 -67.66
C VAL A 282 24.29 -30.04 -68.99
N GLU A 283 24.00 -28.73 -68.98
CA GLU A 283 23.87 -27.94 -70.21
C GLU A 283 25.17 -27.93 -71.03
N ILE A 284 26.31 -27.75 -70.38
CA ILE A 284 27.63 -27.78 -71.03
C ILE A 284 27.90 -29.16 -71.62
N PHE A 285 27.62 -30.24 -70.87
CA PHE A 285 27.78 -31.61 -71.37
C PHE A 285 26.85 -31.88 -72.56
N PHE A 286 25.62 -31.38 -72.53
CA PHE A 286 24.67 -31.51 -73.63
C PHE A 286 25.14 -30.72 -74.88
N GLN A 287 25.68 -29.51 -74.70
CA GLN A 287 26.28 -28.72 -75.80
C GLN A 287 27.52 -29.40 -76.39
N ILE A 288 28.40 -29.97 -75.56
CA ILE A 288 29.57 -30.73 -76.02
C ILE A 288 29.14 -32.02 -76.75
N SER A 289 28.09 -32.70 -76.27
CA SER A 289 27.58 -33.90 -76.91
C SER A 289 26.92 -33.59 -78.27
N ILE A 290 26.14 -32.51 -78.37
CA ILE A 290 25.56 -32.04 -79.64
C ILE A 290 26.66 -31.70 -80.65
N THR A 291 27.69 -30.95 -80.22
CA THR A 291 28.82 -30.58 -81.09
C THR A 291 29.69 -31.77 -81.49
N GLY A 292 29.90 -32.73 -80.59
CA GLY A 292 30.60 -33.99 -80.89
C GLY A 292 29.85 -34.89 -81.88
N VAL A 293 28.51 -34.98 -81.78
CA VAL A 293 27.68 -35.72 -82.73
C VAL A 293 27.69 -35.06 -84.11
N THR A 294 27.75 -33.73 -84.21
CA THR A 294 27.89 -33.05 -85.52
C THR A 294 29.25 -33.26 -86.20
N MET A 295 30.32 -33.55 -85.46
CA MET A 295 31.65 -33.83 -86.02
C MET A 295 31.83 -35.26 -86.55
N THR A 296 30.87 -36.17 -86.35
CA THR A 296 30.96 -37.58 -86.80
C THR A 296 30.08 -37.88 -88.03
N ILE A 297 29.38 -36.88 -88.58
CA ILE A 297 28.42 -37.02 -89.70
C ILE A 297 28.95 -36.39 -91.02
N VAL A 298 30.27 -36.19 -91.17
CA VAL A 298 30.90 -35.72 -92.42
C VAL A 298 31.99 -36.69 -92.84
#